data_AF-A0A7V6MP58-F1
#
_entry.id   AF-A0A7V6MP58-F1
#
_cell.length_a   1.000
_cell.length_b   1.000
_cell.length_c   1.000
_cell.angle_alpha   90.00
_cell.angle_beta   90.00
_cell.angle_gamma   90.00
#
_symmetry.space_group_name_H-M   'P 1'
#
loop_
_entity.id
_entity.type
_entity.pdbx_description
1 polymer ?
#
loop_
_entity_poly.entity_id
_entity_poly.type
_entity_poly.pdbx_seq_one_letter_code
_entity_poly.pdbx_strand_id
1 'polypeptide(L)'
;MKKHNKFGIPYQVIITGLVCTILSSCFLYNRIYSEDDVVYSTKRFELKYDYKTRDRRTPIYYFTQSIVKEVDQNNDASYRAYDVLYLISSSFKLDEKVILIIDNKPYPMVIDNIEFENLKTISKNTADIQTSDSTTVSVITGFSENNRKITRFSYKIPISTIMQIKNADQFSIRYYSGPSMITVKPKKLSIKKIKELINTE
;
A
#
# COMPACT_ATOMS: atom_id res chain seq x y z
N MET A 1 42.90 -40.50 35.89
CA MET A 1 41.56 -40.12 35.38
C MET A 1 41.39 -38.61 35.43
N LYS A 2 41.27 -37.93 34.28
CA LYS A 2 40.58 -36.63 34.15
C LYS A 2 40.25 -36.41 32.67
N LYS A 3 38.98 -36.68 32.31
CA LYS A 3 38.41 -36.44 30.98
C LYS A 3 38.19 -34.92 30.84
N HIS A 4 38.87 -34.28 29.89
CA HIS A 4 38.53 -32.93 29.46
C HIS A 4 37.29 -32.99 28.56
N ASN A 5 36.16 -32.60 29.12
CA ASN A 5 34.91 -32.42 28.38
C ASN A 5 35.04 -31.20 27.45
N LYS A 6 35.13 -31.44 26.14
CA LYS A 6 34.97 -30.41 25.09
C LYS A 6 33.49 -30.04 24.95
N PHE A 7 32.94 -29.29 25.92
CA PHE A 7 31.63 -28.66 25.81
C PHE A 7 31.83 -27.15 25.59
N GLY A 8 31.95 -26.73 24.33
CA GLY A 8 32.07 -25.30 23.99
C GLY A 8 31.68 -24.94 22.57
N ILE A 9 31.62 -25.91 21.66
CA ILE A 9 31.33 -25.69 20.24
C ILE A 9 29.82 -25.74 19.88
N PRO A 10 28.96 -26.60 20.48
CA PRO A 10 27.58 -26.71 19.98
C PRO A 10 26.71 -25.49 20.34
N TYR A 11 27.01 -24.79 21.43
CA TYR A 11 26.20 -23.65 21.88
C TYR A 11 26.34 -22.41 20.99
N GLN A 12 27.54 -22.15 20.44
CA GLN A 12 27.75 -21.01 19.55
C GLN A 12 27.05 -21.19 18.20
N VAL A 13 27.03 -22.41 17.65
CA VAL A 13 26.36 -22.72 16.38
C VAL A 13 24.84 -22.58 16.50
N ILE A 14 24.25 -23.01 17.62
CA ILE A 14 22.79 -22.89 17.87
C ILE A 14 22.37 -21.43 18.00
N ILE A 15 23.14 -20.59 18.72
CA ILE A 15 22.83 -19.16 18.88
C ILE A 15 22.94 -18.43 17.55
N THR A 16 23.97 -18.74 16.74
CA THR A 16 24.16 -18.11 15.43
C THR A 16 23.06 -18.52 14.45
N GLY A 17 22.62 -19.78 14.47
CA GLY A 17 21.49 -20.27 13.67
C GLY A 17 20.16 -19.63 14.04
N LEU A 18 19.90 -19.42 15.33
CA LEU A 18 18.66 -18.79 15.82
C LEU A 18 18.59 -17.29 15.46
N VAL A 19 19.73 -16.57 15.48
CA VAL A 19 19.78 -15.16 15.07
C VAL A 19 19.50 -15.00 13.56
N CYS A 20 19.96 -15.95 12.73
CA CYS A 20 19.72 -15.93 11.28
C CYS A 20 18.24 -16.19 10.89
N THR A 21 17.51 -17.01 11.65
CA THR A 21 16.08 -17.29 11.38
C THR A 21 15.15 -16.16 11.82
N ILE A 22 15.52 -15.41 12.87
CA ILE A 22 14.75 -14.23 13.32
C ILE A 22 14.89 -13.05 12.34
N LEU A 23 16.04 -12.93 11.64
CA LEU A 23 16.28 -11.85 10.68
C LEU A 23 15.68 -12.08 9.29
N SER A 24 15.25 -13.31 8.96
CA SER A 24 14.72 -13.65 7.63
C SER A 24 13.21 -13.45 7.48
N SER A 25 12.48 -13.10 8.55
CA SER A 25 11.00 -13.05 8.54
C SER A 25 10.38 -11.65 8.35
N CYS A 26 11.15 -10.63 7.95
CA CYS A 26 10.67 -9.24 7.93
C CYS A 26 10.83 -8.48 6.60
N PHE A 27 10.58 -9.06 5.41
CA PHE A 27 10.61 -8.28 4.14
C PHE A 27 9.60 -8.71 3.06
N LEU A 28 8.32 -8.91 3.40
CA LEU A 28 7.26 -9.20 2.40
C LEU A 28 6.52 -7.95 1.86
N TYR A 29 6.92 -6.74 2.27
CA TYR A 29 6.24 -5.51 1.86
C TYR A 29 6.80 -4.99 0.52
N ASN A 30 5.93 -4.68 -0.45
CA ASN A 30 6.27 -4.23 -1.82
C ASN A 30 7.02 -5.27 -2.68
N ARG A 31 6.54 -6.52 -2.72
CA ARG A 31 7.03 -7.53 -3.67
C ARG A 31 6.36 -7.34 -5.04
N ILE A 32 7.10 -7.62 -6.12
CA ILE A 32 6.55 -7.76 -7.46
C ILE A 32 6.06 -9.20 -7.61
N TYR A 33 4.77 -9.35 -7.87
CA TYR A 33 4.14 -10.63 -8.21
C TYR A 33 4.15 -10.80 -9.71
N SER A 34 4.36 -12.01 -10.20
CA SER A 34 4.36 -12.36 -11.62
C SER A 34 3.43 -13.54 -11.81
N GLU A 35 2.62 -13.50 -12.86
CA GLU A 35 1.68 -14.55 -13.23
C GLU A 35 1.54 -14.58 -14.76
N ASP A 36 1.39 -15.78 -15.32
CA ASP A 36 1.07 -15.96 -16.73
C ASP A 36 -0.45 -15.93 -16.89
N ASP A 37 -0.98 -14.88 -17.50
CA ASP A 37 -2.40 -14.74 -17.77
C ASP A 37 -2.75 -15.47 -19.07
N VAL A 38 -3.25 -16.70 -18.93
CA VAL A 38 -3.62 -17.56 -20.05
C VAL A 38 -4.78 -16.98 -20.87
N VAL A 39 -5.68 -16.21 -20.26
CA VAL A 39 -6.86 -15.66 -20.94
C VAL A 39 -6.44 -14.57 -21.92
N TYR A 40 -5.55 -13.68 -21.50
CA TYR A 40 -5.04 -12.61 -22.34
C TYR A 40 -3.74 -12.97 -23.07
N SER A 41 -3.18 -14.17 -22.79
CA SER A 41 -1.88 -14.61 -23.31
C SER A 41 -0.76 -13.61 -23.03
N THR A 42 -0.76 -13.04 -21.82
CA THR A 42 0.21 -12.02 -21.38
C THR A 42 0.95 -12.47 -20.13
N LYS A 43 2.21 -12.06 -19.99
CA LYS A 43 2.92 -12.14 -18.71
C LYS A 43 2.57 -10.89 -17.89
N ARG A 44 1.94 -11.09 -16.74
CA ARG A 44 1.43 -10.02 -15.88
C ARG A 44 2.29 -9.87 -14.63
N PHE A 45 2.67 -8.63 -14.33
CA PHE A 45 3.40 -8.27 -13.12
C PHE A 45 2.62 -7.24 -12.31
N GLU A 46 2.47 -7.48 -11.01
CA GLU A 46 1.80 -6.55 -10.09
C GLU A 46 2.76 -6.10 -8.98
N LEU A 47 2.85 -4.78 -8.80
CA LEU A 47 3.45 -4.16 -7.62
C LEU A 47 2.38 -3.41 -6.85
N LYS A 48 2.19 -3.79 -5.58
CA LYS A 48 1.32 -3.07 -4.65
C LYS A 48 2.13 -2.42 -3.54
N TYR A 49 1.81 -1.17 -3.22
CA TYR A 49 2.37 -0.48 -2.06
C TYR A 49 1.33 0.43 -1.41
N ASP A 50 1.53 0.71 -0.12
CA ASP A 50 0.68 1.65 0.60
C ASP A 50 1.43 2.88 1.08
N TYR A 51 0.65 3.93 1.30
CA TYR A 51 1.08 5.17 1.91
C TYR A 51 0.10 5.57 3.00
N LYS A 52 0.65 5.82 4.19
CA LYS A 52 -0.11 6.32 5.35
C LYS A 52 0.49 7.64 5.78
N THR A 53 -0.34 8.68 5.77
CA THR A 53 0.04 9.97 6.36
C THR A 53 -0.30 9.99 7.84
N ARG A 54 0.53 10.69 8.63
CA ARG A 54 0.25 11.01 10.03
C ARG A 54 -0.29 12.42 10.21
N ASP A 55 -0.28 13.22 9.17
CA ASP A 55 -0.81 14.57 9.21
C ASP A 55 -2.34 14.51 9.25
N ARG A 56 -2.92 15.10 10.30
CA ARG A 56 -4.37 15.16 10.51
C ARG A 56 -5.03 16.28 9.71
N ARG A 57 -4.25 17.18 9.10
CA ARG A 57 -4.75 18.32 8.31
C ARG A 57 -5.08 17.93 6.87
N THR A 58 -4.57 16.79 6.40
CA THR A 58 -4.88 16.28 5.07
C THR A 58 -6.13 15.39 5.12
N PRO A 59 -7.01 15.48 4.10
CA PRO A 59 -8.25 14.70 4.09
C PRO A 59 -8.02 13.20 3.83
N ILE A 60 -6.82 12.79 3.38
CA ILE A 60 -6.47 11.37 3.21
C ILE A 60 -5.90 10.79 4.50
N TYR A 61 -6.33 9.60 4.89
CA TYR A 61 -5.72 8.86 6.01
C TYR A 61 -4.89 7.67 5.55
N TYR A 62 -5.24 7.07 4.40
CA TYR A 62 -4.56 5.91 3.84
C TYR A 62 -4.69 5.88 2.31
N PHE A 63 -3.68 5.34 1.67
CA PHE A 63 -3.56 5.22 0.23
C PHE A 63 -2.96 3.87 -0.11
N THR A 64 -3.47 3.25 -1.16
CA THR A 64 -2.86 2.07 -1.77
C THR A 64 -2.79 2.29 -3.28
N GLN A 65 -1.66 1.93 -3.89
CA GLN A 65 -1.56 1.84 -5.34
C GLN A 65 -1.11 0.44 -5.73
N SER A 66 -1.80 -0.15 -6.70
CA SER A 66 -1.32 -1.28 -7.49
C SER A 66 -0.90 -0.77 -8.87
N ILE A 67 0.33 -1.04 -9.29
CA ILE A 67 0.79 -0.85 -10.67
C ILE A 67 0.87 -2.23 -11.31
N VAL A 68 0.16 -2.40 -12.41
CA VAL A 68 0.17 -3.60 -13.23
C VAL A 68 0.94 -3.32 -14.51
N LYS A 69 1.93 -4.17 -14.80
CA LYS A 69 2.61 -4.26 -16.08
C LYS A 69 2.15 -5.54 -16.77
N GLU A 70 1.74 -5.47 -18.01
CA GLU A 70 1.41 -6.62 -18.85
C GLU A 70 2.33 -6.62 -20.07
N VAL A 71 2.93 -7.75 -20.38
CA VAL A 71 3.75 -7.96 -21.58
C VAL A 71 3.05 -8.99 -22.46
N ASP A 72 2.75 -8.61 -23.69
CA ASP A 72 2.08 -9.49 -24.65
C ASP A 72 3.07 -10.39 -25.42
N GLN A 73 2.54 -11.18 -26.35
CA GLN A 73 3.33 -12.10 -27.18
C GLN A 73 4.30 -11.38 -28.13
N ASN A 74 4.08 -10.09 -28.41
CA ASN A 74 4.95 -9.26 -29.24
C ASN A 74 6.04 -8.55 -28.41
N ASN A 75 6.11 -8.83 -27.10
CA ASN A 75 6.91 -8.12 -26.11
C ASN A 75 6.53 -6.64 -25.92
N ASP A 76 5.30 -6.27 -26.29
CA ASP A 76 4.78 -4.92 -26.03
C ASP A 76 4.31 -4.83 -24.57
N ALA A 77 4.85 -3.84 -23.86
CA ALA A 77 4.53 -3.61 -22.46
C ALA A 77 3.44 -2.53 -22.29
N SER A 78 2.40 -2.85 -21.53
CA SER A 78 1.37 -1.90 -21.11
C SER A 78 1.38 -1.72 -19.59
N TYR A 79 0.99 -0.52 -19.13
CA TYR A 79 1.03 -0.14 -17.72
C TYR A 79 -0.28 0.48 -17.29
N ARG A 80 -0.81 -0.01 -16.16
CA ARG A 80 -2.03 0.49 -15.56
C ARG A 80 -1.85 0.66 -14.07
N ALA A 81 -2.35 1.77 -13.53
CA ALA A 81 -2.38 2.00 -12.10
C ALA A 81 -3.81 1.94 -11.58
N TYR A 82 -3.92 1.44 -10.36
CA TYR A 82 -5.14 1.35 -9.57
C TYR A 82 -4.89 2.00 -8.22
N ASP A 83 -5.50 3.15 -8.01
CA ASP A 83 -5.35 3.93 -6.79
C ASP A 83 -6.56 3.75 -5.90
N VAL A 84 -6.34 3.56 -4.61
CA VAL A 84 -7.39 3.53 -3.60
C VAL A 84 -7.08 4.57 -2.54
N LEU A 85 -7.87 5.63 -2.51
CA LEU A 85 -7.77 6.72 -1.54
C LEU A 85 -8.83 6.52 -0.48
N TYR A 86 -8.38 6.47 0.77
CA TYR A 86 -9.27 6.46 1.91
C TYR A 86 -9.22 7.83 2.60
N LEU A 87 -10.35 8.53 2.53
CA LEU A 87 -10.54 9.88 3.02
C LEU A 87 -11.37 9.90 4.30
N ILE A 88 -11.20 10.96 5.07
CA ILE A 88 -12.07 11.27 6.21
C ILE A 88 -13.50 11.58 5.73
N SER A 89 -14.50 11.27 6.55
CA SER A 89 -15.93 11.44 6.20
C SER A 89 -16.31 12.87 5.82
N SER A 90 -15.72 13.87 6.44
CA SER A 90 -15.99 15.29 6.19
C SER A 90 -15.30 15.85 4.95
N SER A 91 -14.47 15.07 4.25
CA SER A 91 -13.77 15.53 3.04
C SER A 91 -14.74 15.81 1.88
N PHE A 92 -14.35 16.73 1.00
CA PHE A 92 -15.04 16.92 -0.27
C PHE A 92 -14.86 15.70 -1.18
N LYS A 93 -15.74 15.55 -2.18
CA LYS A 93 -15.51 14.58 -3.26
C LYS A 93 -14.17 14.90 -3.95
N LEU A 94 -13.43 13.86 -4.34
CA LEU A 94 -12.23 14.02 -5.14
C LEU A 94 -12.59 14.48 -6.56
N ASP A 95 -11.75 15.36 -7.10
CA ASP A 95 -11.77 15.72 -8.51
C ASP A 95 -11.38 14.50 -9.35
N GLU A 96 -11.96 14.41 -10.55
CA GLU A 96 -11.71 13.35 -11.53
C GLU A 96 -10.38 13.59 -12.27
N LYS A 97 -9.30 13.78 -11.50
CA LYS A 97 -7.97 14.12 -11.99
C LYS A 97 -6.91 13.42 -11.15
N VAL A 98 -6.02 12.70 -11.85
CA VAL A 98 -4.79 12.15 -11.27
C VAL A 98 -3.61 12.81 -11.97
N ILE A 99 -2.69 13.38 -11.19
CA ILE A 99 -1.49 14.00 -11.73
C ILE A 99 -0.28 13.31 -11.12
N LEU A 100 0.49 12.63 -11.97
CA LEU A 100 1.81 12.13 -11.59
C LEU A 100 2.77 13.32 -11.62
N ILE A 101 3.56 13.49 -10.56
CA ILE A 101 4.61 14.50 -10.50
C ILE A 101 5.93 13.77 -10.45
N ILE A 102 6.72 13.92 -11.51
CA ILE A 102 8.00 13.24 -11.72
C ILE A 102 9.06 14.32 -11.83
N ASP A 103 10.01 14.35 -10.90
CA ASP A 103 11.05 15.38 -10.79
C ASP A 103 10.48 16.81 -10.92
N ASN A 104 9.43 17.09 -10.15
CA ASN A 104 8.67 18.36 -10.14
C ASN A 104 7.93 18.72 -11.45
N LYS A 105 7.87 17.84 -12.44
CA LYS A 105 7.08 18.05 -13.66
C LYS A 105 5.74 17.31 -13.56
N PRO A 106 4.61 17.98 -13.81
CA PRO A 106 3.29 17.34 -13.77
C PRO A 106 2.98 16.59 -15.07
N TYR A 107 2.40 15.40 -14.92
CA TYR A 107 1.91 14.54 -15.99
C TYR A 107 0.45 14.18 -15.64
N PRO A 108 -0.53 14.88 -16.21
CA PRO A 108 -1.94 14.57 -15.98
C PRO A 108 -2.31 13.25 -16.67
N MET A 109 -2.96 12.36 -15.94
CA MET A 109 -3.41 11.07 -16.44
C MET A 109 -4.86 11.17 -16.93
N VAL A 110 -5.17 10.41 -17.98
CA VAL A 110 -6.54 10.20 -18.44
C VAL A 110 -7.15 9.09 -17.59
N ILE A 111 -8.20 9.42 -16.83
CA ILE A 111 -8.88 8.49 -15.94
C ILE A 111 -9.77 7.58 -16.78
N ASP A 112 -9.61 6.26 -16.62
CA ASP A 112 -10.46 5.29 -17.30
C ASP A 112 -11.73 4.99 -16.48
N ASN A 113 -11.59 4.85 -15.16
CA ASN A 113 -12.71 4.61 -14.25
C ASN A 113 -12.47 5.29 -12.89
N ILE A 114 -13.57 5.71 -12.26
CA ILE A 114 -13.61 6.22 -10.90
C ILE A 114 -14.81 5.66 -10.15
N GLU A 115 -14.58 5.14 -8.95
CA GLU A 115 -15.63 4.63 -8.07
C GLU A 115 -15.62 5.36 -6.73
N PHE A 116 -16.81 5.64 -6.21
CA PHE A 116 -17.01 6.30 -4.92
C PHE A 116 -17.80 5.40 -3.98
N GLU A 117 -17.28 5.21 -2.77
CA GLU A 117 -17.93 4.39 -1.75
C GLU A 117 -17.89 5.11 -0.40
N ASN A 118 -19.02 5.08 0.31
CA ASN A 118 -19.11 5.55 1.69
C ASN A 118 -19.23 4.33 2.60
N LEU A 119 -18.18 4.06 3.39
CA LEU A 119 -18.21 3.02 4.41
C LEU A 119 -18.60 3.60 5.75
N LYS A 120 -19.66 3.06 6.35
CA LYS A 120 -20.10 3.37 7.71
C LYS A 120 -19.96 2.12 8.58
N THR A 121 -19.15 2.21 9.62
CA THR A 121 -19.00 1.14 10.62
C THR A 121 -19.46 1.66 11.97
N ILE A 122 -20.38 0.96 12.62
CA ILE A 122 -20.85 1.27 13.97
C ILE A 122 -20.36 0.15 14.89
N SER A 123 -19.59 0.49 15.92
CA SER A 123 -19.14 -0.44 16.97
C SER A 123 -19.81 -0.09 18.29
N LYS A 124 -20.31 -1.11 18.99
CA LYS A 124 -20.84 -0.95 20.36
C LYS A 124 -19.68 -0.92 21.34
N ASN A 125 -19.69 0.07 22.23
CA ASN A 125 -18.79 0.10 23.37
C ASN A 125 -19.51 -0.57 24.54
N THR A 126 -18.88 -1.57 25.14
CA THR A 126 -19.38 -2.25 26.34
C THR A 126 -18.40 -2.02 27.49
N ALA A 127 -18.93 -1.89 28.70
CA ALA A 127 -18.13 -1.98 29.92
C ALA A 127 -18.75 -3.03 30.83
N ASP A 128 -17.88 -3.78 31.50
CA ASP A 128 -18.30 -4.77 32.47
C ASP A 128 -18.45 -4.10 33.83
N ILE A 129 -19.65 -4.21 34.41
CA ILE A 129 -19.94 -3.72 35.76
C ILE A 129 -20.11 -4.93 36.66
N GLN A 130 -19.41 -4.93 37.79
CA GLN A 130 -19.54 -5.95 38.82
C GLN A 130 -20.67 -5.55 39.77
N THR A 131 -21.70 -6.38 39.88
CA THR A 131 -22.86 -6.13 40.74
C THR A 131 -22.57 -6.59 42.18
N SER A 132 -23.39 -6.14 43.12
CA SER A 132 -23.23 -6.41 44.56
C SER A 132 -23.28 -7.90 44.94
N ASP A 133 -23.84 -8.74 44.08
CA ASP A 133 -23.86 -10.20 44.19
C ASP A 133 -22.63 -10.86 43.54
N SER A 134 -21.61 -10.08 43.19
CA SER A 134 -20.37 -10.52 42.51
C SER A 134 -20.58 -11.07 41.10
N THR A 135 -21.76 -10.89 40.48
CA THR A 135 -21.96 -11.20 39.07
C THR A 135 -21.40 -10.07 38.17
N THR A 136 -20.94 -10.43 36.98
CA THR A 136 -20.41 -9.45 36.01
C THR A 136 -21.44 -9.27 34.90
N VAL A 137 -21.90 -8.04 34.71
CA VAL A 137 -22.86 -7.69 33.66
C VAL A 137 -22.20 -6.73 32.66
N SER A 138 -22.09 -7.16 31.40
CA SER A 138 -21.65 -6.27 30.32
C SER A 138 -22.76 -5.31 29.94
N VAL A 139 -22.58 -4.03 30.24
CA VAL A 139 -23.51 -2.97 29.84
C VAL A 139 -22.99 -2.23 28.61
N ILE A 140 -23.90 -1.84 27.72
CA ILE A 140 -23.56 -0.99 26.57
C ILE A 140 -23.36 0.43 27.10
N THR A 141 -22.14 0.94 27.00
CA THR A 141 -21.77 2.30 27.46
C THR A 141 -21.83 3.33 26.35
N GLY A 142 -21.97 2.91 25.09
CA GLY A 142 -22.18 3.81 23.97
C GLY A 142 -21.97 3.17 22.61
N PHE A 143 -21.96 3.99 21.57
CA PHE A 143 -21.65 3.60 20.20
C PHE A 143 -20.51 4.48 19.67
N SER A 144 -19.62 3.89 18.89
CA SER A 144 -18.61 4.60 18.11
C SER A 144 -18.92 4.42 16.62
N GLU A 145 -18.95 5.52 15.88
CA GLU A 145 -19.19 5.54 14.43
C GLU A 145 -17.93 5.94 13.70
N ASN A 146 -17.48 5.09 12.79
CA ASN A 146 -16.36 5.37 11.90
C ASN A 146 -16.88 5.42 10.46
N ASN A 147 -16.97 6.64 9.93
CA ASN A 147 -17.35 6.90 8.55
C ASN A 147 -16.12 7.22 7.71
N ARG A 148 -16.00 6.54 6.57
CA ARG A 148 -14.88 6.70 5.64
C ARG A 148 -15.39 6.83 4.23
N LYS A 149 -14.73 7.71 3.47
CA LYS A 149 -14.94 7.86 2.04
C LYS A 149 -13.82 7.10 1.33
N ILE A 150 -14.17 6.22 0.40
CA ILE A 150 -13.22 5.53 -0.46
C ILE A 150 -13.42 6.02 -1.87
N THR A 151 -12.33 6.35 -2.54
CA THR A 151 -12.32 6.63 -3.97
C THR A 151 -11.31 5.74 -4.65
N ARG A 152 -11.74 5.06 -5.71
CA ARG A 152 -10.89 4.18 -6.51
C ARG A 152 -10.71 4.81 -7.89
N PHE A 153 -9.48 4.89 -8.36
CA PHE A 153 -9.18 5.30 -9.74
C PHE A 153 -8.51 4.16 -10.48
N SER A 154 -8.78 4.06 -11.77
CA SER A 154 -7.94 3.31 -12.70
C SER A 154 -7.57 4.17 -13.90
N TYR A 155 -6.33 4.07 -14.34
CA TYR A 155 -5.82 4.79 -15.50
C TYR A 155 -4.63 4.09 -16.13
N LYS A 156 -4.47 4.27 -17.44
CA LYS A 156 -3.26 3.87 -18.16
C LYS A 156 -2.14 4.87 -17.91
N ILE A 157 -0.92 4.36 -17.72
CA ILE A 157 0.29 5.19 -17.69
C ILE A 157 0.95 5.10 -19.07
N PRO A 158 1.05 6.20 -19.83
CA PRO A 158 1.73 6.19 -21.13
C PRO A 158 3.18 5.70 -21.00
N ILE A 159 3.65 4.95 -22.00
CA ILE A 159 5.05 4.45 -22.05
C ILE A 159 6.04 5.61 -21.90
N SER A 160 5.75 6.76 -22.54
CA SER A 160 6.57 7.97 -22.40
C SER A 160 6.70 8.42 -20.95
N THR A 161 5.61 8.39 -20.17
CA THR A 161 5.62 8.72 -18.74
C THR A 161 6.32 7.64 -17.91
N ILE A 162 6.15 6.35 -18.23
CA ILE A 162 6.88 5.25 -17.58
C ILE A 162 8.39 5.42 -17.73
N MET A 163 8.85 5.85 -18.91
CA MET A 163 10.27 6.12 -19.14
C MET A 163 10.78 7.31 -18.32
N GLN A 164 9.93 8.31 -18.04
CA GLN A 164 10.27 9.37 -17.09
C GLN A 164 10.39 8.81 -15.67
N ILE A 165 9.44 7.98 -15.22
CA ILE A 165 9.46 7.34 -13.88
C ILE A 165 10.72 6.49 -13.70
N LYS A 166 11.12 5.73 -14.73
CA LYS A 166 12.32 4.87 -14.72
C LYS A 166 13.58 5.66 -14.34
N ASN A 167 13.72 6.87 -14.86
CA ASN A 167 14.90 7.71 -14.65
C ASN A 167 14.78 8.67 -13.47
N ALA A 168 13.58 8.85 -12.91
CA ALA A 168 13.32 9.90 -11.94
C ALA A 168 13.89 9.67 -10.54
N ASP A 169 14.35 10.72 -9.89
CA ASP A 169 14.75 10.67 -8.49
C ASP A 169 13.55 10.83 -7.55
N GLN A 170 12.56 11.59 -8.00
CA GLN A 170 11.36 11.89 -7.22
C GLN A 170 10.10 11.52 -7.99
N PHE A 171 9.20 10.84 -7.29
CA PHE A 171 7.88 10.47 -7.78
C PHE A 171 6.84 10.79 -6.71
N SER A 172 5.76 11.44 -7.09
CA SER A 172 4.60 11.67 -6.23
C SER A 172 3.32 11.75 -7.05
N ILE A 173 2.20 11.60 -6.38
CA ILE A 173 0.88 11.63 -7.02
C ILE A 173 0.05 12.71 -6.34
N ARG A 174 -0.62 13.53 -7.15
CA ARG A 174 -1.40 14.67 -6.70
C ARG A 174 -2.87 14.47 -7.04
N TYR A 175 -3.72 14.74 -6.05
CA TYR A 175 -5.17 14.77 -6.16
C TYR A 175 -5.71 16.06 -5.52
N TYR A 176 -6.95 16.40 -5.89
CA TYR A 176 -7.66 17.57 -5.37
C TYR A 176 -9.02 17.15 -4.83
N SER A 177 -9.40 17.71 -3.67
CA SER A 177 -10.67 17.45 -3.00
C SER A 177 -11.20 18.79 -2.46
N GLY A 178 -12.03 19.46 -3.26
CA GLY A 178 -12.46 20.83 -2.98
C GLY A 178 -11.24 21.77 -2.79
N PRO A 179 -11.13 22.49 -1.65
CA PRO A 179 -9.99 23.37 -1.39
C PRO A 179 -8.72 22.60 -0.98
N SER A 180 -8.81 21.29 -0.74
CA SER A 180 -7.70 20.50 -0.21
C SER A 180 -6.87 19.88 -1.33
N MET A 181 -5.56 19.93 -1.15
CA MET A 181 -4.59 19.32 -2.04
C MET A 181 -3.94 18.11 -1.37
N ILE A 182 -4.06 16.94 -1.99
CA ILE A 182 -3.54 15.68 -1.46
C ILE A 182 -2.31 15.28 -2.27
N THR A 183 -1.18 15.07 -1.57
CA THR A 183 0.06 14.61 -2.21
C THR A 183 0.51 13.30 -1.60
N VAL A 184 0.45 12.23 -2.38
CA VAL A 184 1.02 10.95 -2.01
C VAL A 184 2.48 10.94 -2.45
N LYS A 185 3.38 10.70 -1.49
CA LYS A 185 4.82 10.59 -1.74
C LYS A 185 5.28 9.17 -1.40
N PRO A 186 5.39 8.27 -2.38
CA PRO A 186 5.92 6.94 -2.16
C PRO A 186 7.31 6.99 -1.51
N LYS A 187 7.60 6.02 -0.64
CA LYS A 187 8.91 5.93 0.01
C LYS A 187 9.98 5.59 -1.03
N LYS A 188 11.24 5.91 -0.75
CA LYS A 188 12.39 5.56 -1.63
C LYS A 188 12.40 4.08 -2.03
N LEU A 189 12.06 3.17 -1.10
CA LEU A 189 11.97 1.74 -1.38
C LEU A 189 10.86 1.41 -2.39
N SER A 190 9.69 2.04 -2.27
CA SER A 190 8.59 1.89 -3.23
C SER A 190 9.00 2.39 -4.61
N ILE A 191 9.65 3.57 -4.69
CA ILE A 191 10.18 4.10 -5.97
C ILE A 191 11.17 3.12 -6.60
N LYS A 192 12.11 2.56 -5.81
CA LYS A 192 13.04 1.53 -6.29
C LYS A 192 12.30 0.32 -6.85
N LYS A 193 11.25 -0.15 -6.17
CA LYS A 193 10.43 -1.28 -6.63
C LYS A 193 9.61 -0.98 -7.89
N ILE A 194 9.10 0.25 -8.04
CA ILE A 194 8.45 0.70 -9.28
C ILE A 194 9.46 0.63 -10.45
N LYS A 195 10.69 1.09 -10.24
CA LYS A 195 11.75 0.98 -11.26
C LYS A 195 12.13 -0.47 -11.58
N GLU A 196 12.18 -1.33 -10.57
CA GLU A 196 12.41 -2.78 -10.74
C GLU A 196 11.30 -3.44 -11.57
N LEU A 197 10.03 -3.11 -11.30
CA LEU A 197 8.88 -3.56 -12.11
C LEU A 197 9.02 -3.16 -13.58
N ILE A 198 9.42 -1.91 -13.84
CA ILE A 198 9.60 -1.41 -15.20
C ILE A 198 10.67 -2.23 -15.94
N ASN A 199 11.78 -2.54 -15.26
CA ASN A 199 12.93 -3.27 -15.82
C ASN A 199 12.77 -4.80 -15.84
N THR A 200 11.70 -5.35 -15.28
CA THR A 200 11.49 -6.80 -15.26
C THR A 200 11.11 -7.29 -16.66
N GLU A 201 11.75 -8.36 -17.14
CA GLU A 201 11.47 -8.99 -18.44
C GLU A 201 10.45 -10.13 -18.34
#